data_AF-A0A145VRS6-F1
#
_entry.id   AF-A0A145VRS6-F1
#
_cell.length_a   1.000
_cell.length_b   1.000
_cell.length_c   1.000
_cell.angle_alpha   90.00
_cell.angle_beta   90.00
_cell.angle_gamma   90.00
#
_symmetry.space_group_name_H-M   'P 1'
#
loop_
_entity.id
_entity.type
_entity.pdbx_description
1 polymer ?
#
loop_
_entity_poly.entity_id
_entity_poly.type
_entity_poly.pdbx_seq_one_letter_code
_entity_poly.pdbx_strand_id
1 'polypeptide(L)'
;MPEREDDFAAFETVIAGMQLDLDTPYGCVIGAGLAKGLNVSENANLTILRTTIGCTINAIDCSVVGTVRTASKDYDNVYVKVLLSLLQRLFNTTKVEKILVLTKDTNQMPLIQILVEQAMATHPDLEYKSWLDLADFYRGVVNLYASIFKLTSIILGSVVFLSISNTMSMSAFERF
;
A
#
# COMPACT_ATOMS: atom_id res chain seq x y z
N MET A 1 15.19 12.72 -2.20
CA MET A 1 13.80 12.86 -2.58
C MET A 1 13.74 13.40 -3.98
N PRO A 2 13.53 12.52 -4.97
CA PRO A 2 12.89 13.02 -6.17
C PRO A 2 11.59 13.70 -5.74
N GLU A 3 11.25 14.87 -6.29
CA GLU A 3 10.07 15.72 -5.95
C GLU A 3 8.71 14.99 -5.93
N ARG A 4 8.65 13.72 -6.32
CA ARG A 4 7.44 12.88 -6.38
C ARG A 4 7.27 11.93 -5.19
N GLU A 5 8.18 11.97 -4.22
CA GLU A 5 8.12 11.10 -3.03
C GLU A 5 7.05 11.59 -2.02
N ASP A 6 6.69 12.88 -2.05
CA ASP A 6 5.65 13.48 -1.21
C ASP A 6 4.25 12.91 -1.50
N ASP A 7 3.96 12.58 -2.76
CA ASP A 7 2.68 11.96 -3.14
C ASP A 7 2.53 10.56 -2.50
N PHE A 8 3.64 9.86 -2.24
CA PHE A 8 3.64 8.58 -1.51
C PHE A 8 3.58 8.78 0.01
N ALA A 9 4.04 9.92 0.51
CA ALA A 9 3.98 10.27 1.93
C ALA A 9 2.55 10.58 2.42
N ALA A 10 1.58 10.80 1.52
CA ALA A 10 0.20 11.13 1.85
C ALA A 10 -0.52 10.08 2.75
N PHE A 11 0.00 8.86 2.83
CA PHE A 11 -0.55 7.79 3.69
C PHE A 11 0.03 7.79 5.11
N GLU A 12 0.96 8.70 5.41
CA GLU A 12 1.57 8.86 6.72
C GLU A 12 1.09 10.18 7.36
N THR A 13 0.80 10.13 8.65
CA THR A 13 0.57 11.35 9.44
C THR A 13 1.77 11.62 10.33
N VAL A 14 2.42 12.77 10.15
CA VAL A 14 3.48 13.22 11.06
C VAL A 14 2.86 13.51 12.43
N ILE A 15 3.36 12.81 13.47
CA ILE A 15 2.98 13.07 14.85
C ILE A 15 3.90 14.15 15.46
N ALA A 16 5.19 14.04 15.14
CA ALA A 16 6.25 14.82 15.77
C ALA A 16 7.40 15.00 14.77
N GLY A 17 8.05 16.16 14.79
CA GLY A 17 9.21 16.48 13.95
C GLY A 17 8.83 16.78 12.52
N MET A 18 9.64 16.29 11.59
CA MET A 18 9.52 16.57 10.16
C MET A 18 9.48 15.28 9.34
N GLN A 19 8.95 15.40 8.12
CA GLN A 19 9.11 14.35 7.11
C GLN A 19 10.60 14.24 6.75
N LEU A 20 11.00 13.08 6.22
CA LEU A 20 12.36 12.86 5.75
C LEU A 20 12.65 13.84 4.59
N ASP A 21 13.80 14.51 4.63
CA ASP A 21 14.22 15.47 3.60
C ASP A 21 15.64 15.16 3.11
N LEU A 22 15.96 15.59 1.89
CA LEU A 22 17.28 15.50 1.26
C LEU A 22 18.37 16.22 2.03
N ASP A 23 18.02 17.31 2.71
CA ASP A 23 18.96 18.10 3.51
C ASP A 23 19.43 17.35 4.78
N THR A 24 18.75 16.24 5.11
CA THR A 24 19.10 15.35 6.22
C THR A 24 19.55 13.97 5.73
N PRO A 25 20.78 13.83 5.17
CA PRO A 25 21.25 12.58 4.56
C PRO A 25 21.31 11.37 5.52
N TYR A 26 21.43 11.64 6.83
CA TYR A 26 21.44 10.66 7.91
C TYR A 26 20.16 10.67 8.75
N GLY A 27 19.13 11.37 8.29
CA GLY A 27 17.83 11.42 8.96
C GLY A 27 17.09 10.09 8.83
N CYS A 28 16.36 9.72 9.88
CA CYS A 28 15.39 8.64 9.86
C CYS A 28 14.06 9.08 10.46
N VAL A 29 12.99 8.61 9.83
CA VAL A 29 11.62 8.75 10.32
C VAL A 29 11.17 7.39 10.85
N ILE A 30 10.63 7.37 12.05
CA ILE A 30 10.23 6.12 12.71
C ILE A 30 8.73 6.09 12.99
N GLY A 31 8.17 4.88 13.07
CA GLY A 31 6.77 4.70 13.46
C GLY A 31 6.53 5.02 14.92
N ALA A 32 5.33 5.52 15.23
CA ALA A 32 4.92 5.88 16.60
C ALA A 32 5.02 4.72 17.60
N GLY A 33 4.72 3.50 17.14
CA GLY A 33 4.83 2.29 17.93
C GLY A 33 6.29 1.98 18.28
N LEU A 34 7.18 2.05 17.29
CA LEU A 34 8.61 1.84 17.46
C LEU A 34 9.24 2.90 18.37
N ALA A 35 8.92 4.18 18.15
CA ALA A 35 9.40 5.30 18.98
C ALA A 35 9.05 5.10 20.46
N LYS A 36 7.79 4.71 20.72
CA LYS A 36 7.33 4.40 22.07
C LYS A 36 8.03 3.17 22.66
N GLY A 37 8.23 2.12 21.87
CA GLY A 37 8.88 0.88 22.31
C GLY A 37 10.36 1.09 22.69
N LEU A 38 11.06 1.97 21.96
CA LEU A 38 12.45 2.33 22.23
C LEU A 38 12.60 3.48 23.23
N ASN A 39 11.49 4.13 23.62
CA ASN A 39 11.46 5.32 24.47
C ASN A 39 12.36 6.45 23.92
N VAL A 40 12.27 6.70 22.61
CA VAL A 40 13.04 7.73 21.90
C VAL A 40 12.14 8.83 21.36
N SER A 41 12.70 10.03 21.27
CA SER A 41 12.07 11.21 20.68
C SER A 41 12.88 11.70 19.46
N GLU A 42 12.43 12.81 18.88
CA GLU A 42 13.22 13.56 17.89
C GLU A 42 14.64 13.86 18.40
N ASN A 43 15.60 13.92 17.47
CA ASN A 43 17.04 14.09 17.68
C ASN A 43 17.74 12.93 18.41
N ALA A 44 17.05 11.82 18.70
CA ALA A 44 17.70 10.61 19.17
C ALA A 44 18.54 9.98 18.06
N ASN A 45 19.70 9.41 18.42
CA ASN A 45 20.50 8.62 17.49
C ASN A 45 20.16 7.15 17.64
N LEU A 46 19.88 6.49 16.52
CA LEU A 46 19.59 5.07 16.44
C LEU A 46 20.63 4.39 15.55
N THR A 47 20.99 3.16 15.91
CA THR A 47 21.84 2.31 15.06
C THR A 47 20.96 1.22 14.43
N ILE A 48 20.92 1.18 13.11
CA ILE A 48 20.21 0.17 12.33
C ILE A 48 21.19 -0.94 11.98
N LEU A 49 20.88 -2.16 12.41
CA LEU A 49 21.68 -3.36 12.16
C LEU A 49 20.99 -4.23 11.11
N ARG A 50 21.71 -4.65 10.08
CA ARG A 50 21.17 -5.53 9.04
C ARG A 50 22.25 -6.41 8.43
N THR A 51 21.87 -7.62 8.03
CA THR A 51 22.70 -8.48 7.19
C THR A 51 22.63 -8.01 5.74
N THR A 52 23.79 -7.76 5.13
CA THR A 52 23.93 -7.37 3.73
C THR A 52 23.63 -8.53 2.79
N ILE A 53 23.54 -8.24 1.49
CA ILE A 53 23.35 -9.28 0.46
C ILE A 53 24.53 -10.26 0.43
N GLY A 54 25.73 -9.82 0.83
CA GLY A 54 26.93 -10.65 0.91
C GLY A 54 27.07 -11.47 2.21
N CYS A 55 25.99 -11.61 2.99
CA CYS A 55 25.97 -12.31 4.28
C CYS A 55 26.91 -11.72 5.35
N THR A 56 27.24 -10.43 5.26
CA THR A 56 27.99 -9.71 6.29
C THR A 56 27.05 -8.84 7.13
N ILE A 57 27.40 -8.60 8.39
CA ILE A 57 26.65 -7.66 9.23
C ILE A 57 27.11 -6.25 8.93
N ASN A 58 26.16 -5.34 8.75
CA ASN A 58 26.42 -3.92 8.63
C ASN A 58 25.58 -3.13 9.63
N ALA A 59 26.10 -1.97 10.01
CA ALA A 59 25.48 -1.06 10.96
C ALA A 59 25.58 0.37 10.42
N ILE A 60 24.49 1.11 10.51
CA ILE A 60 24.49 2.54 10.20
C ILE A 60 23.83 3.31 11.32
N ASP A 61 24.32 4.50 11.59
CA ASP A 61 23.66 5.42 12.51
C ASP A 61 22.72 6.35 11.74
N CYS A 62 21.57 6.62 12.32
CA CYS A 62 20.62 7.61 11.83
C CYS A 62 20.12 8.47 12.99
N SER A 63 19.81 9.73 12.69
CA SER A 63 19.20 10.64 13.65
C SER A 63 17.70 10.73 13.40
N VAL A 64 16.88 10.56 14.45
CA VAL A 64 15.42 10.61 14.35
C VAL A 64 14.99 12.03 14.06
N VAL A 65 14.54 12.30 12.84
CA VAL A 65 14.05 13.63 12.41
C VAL A 65 12.54 13.79 12.60
N GLY A 66 11.82 12.68 12.72
CA GLY A 66 10.38 12.70 12.90
C GLY A 66 9.79 11.35 13.26
N THR A 67 8.57 11.39 13.78
CA THR A 67 7.76 10.22 14.11
C THR A 67 6.44 10.27 13.35
N VAL A 68 6.08 9.18 12.69
CA VAL A 68 4.86 9.08 11.87
C VAL A 68 3.91 8.00 12.37
N ARG A 69 2.64 8.13 11.99
CA ARG A 69 1.61 7.11 12.14
C ARG A 69 1.11 6.68 10.77
N THR A 70 0.96 5.39 10.58
CA THR A 70 0.34 4.81 9.39
C THR A 70 -1.07 4.29 9.73
N ALA A 71 -1.76 3.72 8.76
CA ALA A 71 -3.07 3.09 8.97
C ALA A 71 -3.00 1.79 9.79
N SER A 72 -1.81 1.23 10.03
CA SER A 72 -1.63 -0.05 10.75
C SER A 72 -0.70 0.11 11.94
N LYS A 73 -1.23 -0.17 13.14
CA LYS A 73 -0.45 -0.16 14.38
C LYS A 73 0.71 -1.15 14.35
N ASP A 74 0.51 -2.33 13.76
CA ASP A 74 1.57 -3.35 13.68
C ASP A 74 2.70 -2.89 12.76
N TYR A 75 2.36 -2.16 11.71
CA TYR A 75 3.35 -1.54 10.84
C TYR A 75 4.12 -0.44 11.57
N ASP A 76 3.44 0.43 12.32
CA ASP A 76 4.05 1.49 13.13
C ASP A 76 5.03 0.97 14.20
N ASN A 77 4.89 -0.28 14.65
CA ASN A 77 5.77 -0.89 15.64
C ASN A 77 7.16 -1.24 15.10
N VAL A 78 7.31 -1.35 13.77
CA VAL A 78 8.56 -1.75 13.10
C VAL A 78 8.98 -0.79 11.99
N TYR A 79 8.25 0.32 11.82
CA TYR A 79 8.45 1.25 10.72
C TYR A 79 9.71 2.11 10.90
N VAL A 80 10.57 2.07 9.87
CA VAL A 80 11.73 2.95 9.74
C VAL A 80 11.86 3.36 8.28
N LYS A 81 11.91 4.67 8.03
CA LYS A 81 12.14 5.27 6.72
C LYS A 81 13.40 6.11 6.73
N VAL A 82 14.23 5.92 5.72
CA VAL A 82 15.51 6.62 5.50
C VAL A 82 15.68 6.86 4.01
N LEU A 83 16.66 7.69 3.65
CA LEU A 83 16.97 7.95 2.25
C LEU A 83 17.52 6.68 1.56
N LEU A 84 17.20 6.52 0.28
CA LEU A 84 17.65 5.38 -0.52
C LEU A 84 19.17 5.21 -0.50
N SER A 85 19.91 6.31 -0.54
CA SER A 85 21.38 6.31 -0.46
C SER A 85 21.89 5.67 0.83
N LEU A 86 21.17 5.86 1.95
CA LEU A 86 21.50 5.29 3.24
C LEU A 86 21.14 3.79 3.29
N LEU A 87 20.00 3.38 2.71
CA LEU A 87 19.64 1.96 2.54
C LEU A 87 20.65 1.20 1.67
N GLN A 88 21.07 1.79 0.55
CA GLN A 88 22.06 1.19 -0.36
C GLN A 88 23.39 0.97 0.35
N ARG A 89 23.82 1.91 1.21
CA ARG A 89 24.98 1.73 2.08
C ARG A 89 24.75 0.62 3.12
N LEU A 90 23.59 0.60 3.78
CA LEU A 90 23.25 -0.43 4.77
C LEU A 90 23.30 -1.84 4.17
N PHE A 91 22.72 -2.03 2.99
CA PHE A 91 22.70 -3.33 2.30
C PHE A 91 23.96 -3.62 1.47
N ASN A 92 24.89 -2.67 1.37
CA ASN A 92 26.08 -2.72 0.54
C ASN A 92 25.75 -3.06 -0.93
N THR A 93 24.81 -2.33 -1.53
CA THR A 93 24.33 -2.56 -2.90
C THR A 93 23.89 -1.28 -3.59
N THR A 94 23.93 -1.24 -4.91
CA THR A 94 23.31 -0.20 -5.75
C THR A 94 21.94 -0.62 -6.29
N LYS A 95 21.50 -1.85 -6.01
CA LYS A 95 20.22 -2.38 -6.48
C LYS A 95 19.06 -1.81 -5.66
N VAL A 96 17.88 -1.81 -6.27
CA VAL A 96 16.60 -1.52 -5.60
C VAL A 96 15.71 -2.75 -5.69
N GLU A 97 14.91 -3.00 -4.66
CA GLU A 97 14.00 -4.16 -4.63
C GLU A 97 12.74 -3.90 -5.46
N LYS A 98 12.19 -2.68 -5.38
CA LYS A 98 10.91 -2.31 -5.98
C LYS A 98 10.96 -0.91 -6.57
N ILE A 99 10.26 -0.72 -7.68
CA ILE A 99 10.02 0.58 -8.30
C ILE A 99 8.51 0.81 -8.26
N LEU A 100 8.10 1.91 -7.64
CA LEU A 100 6.69 2.28 -7.54
C LEU A 100 6.34 3.26 -8.64
N VAL A 101 5.26 2.98 -9.37
CA VAL A 101 4.72 3.87 -10.40
C VAL A 101 3.35 4.36 -9.94
N LEU A 102 3.25 5.66 -9.66
CA LEU A 102 2.02 6.32 -9.27
C LEU A 102 1.45 7.12 -10.43
N THR A 103 0.14 7.03 -10.62
CA THR A 103 -0.60 7.79 -11.63
C THR A 103 -1.58 8.75 -10.95
N LYS A 104 -1.84 9.90 -11.59
CA LYS A 104 -2.83 10.86 -11.08
C LYS A 104 -4.27 10.35 -11.24
N ASP A 105 -4.50 9.52 -12.26
CA ASP A 105 -5.82 8.98 -12.58
C ASP A 105 -5.75 7.45 -12.69
N THR A 106 -6.53 6.76 -11.85
CA THR A 106 -6.63 5.29 -11.83
C THR A 106 -7.11 4.73 -13.18
N ASN A 107 -7.86 5.50 -13.97
CA ASN A 107 -8.33 5.07 -15.29
C ASN A 107 -7.18 4.88 -16.30
N GLN A 108 -6.01 5.45 -16.03
CA GLN A 108 -4.81 5.29 -16.87
C GLN A 108 -4.06 3.99 -16.59
N MET A 109 -4.39 3.27 -15.50
CA MET A 109 -3.65 2.08 -15.10
C MET A 109 -3.58 0.96 -16.15
N PRO A 110 -4.64 0.66 -16.92
CA PRO A 110 -4.55 -0.33 -18.00
C PRO A 110 -3.55 0.06 -19.09
N LEU A 111 -3.45 1.35 -19.42
CA LEU A 111 -2.50 1.85 -20.42
C LEU A 111 -1.06 1.79 -19.88
N ILE A 112 -0.85 2.19 -18.62
CA ILE A 112 0.46 2.10 -17.96
C ILE A 112 0.93 0.65 -17.87
N GLN A 113 0.04 -0.30 -17.58
CA GLN A 113 0.39 -1.71 -17.56
C GLN A 113 0.96 -2.17 -18.91
N ILE A 114 0.33 -1.81 -20.02
CA ILE A 114 0.83 -2.15 -21.37
C ILE A 114 2.22 -1.55 -21.61
N LEU A 115 2.42 -0.28 -21.24
CA LEU A 115 3.72 0.39 -21.40
C LEU A 115 4.82 -0.26 -20.55
N VAL A 116 4.50 -0.65 -19.32
CA VAL A 116 5.44 -1.33 -18.41
C VAL A 116 5.78 -2.73 -18.95
N GLU A 117 4.77 -3.49 -19.39
CA GLU A 117 4.99 -4.81 -20.01
C GLU A 117 5.87 -4.72 -21.25
N GLN A 118 5.66 -3.71 -22.11
CA GLN A 118 6.53 -3.45 -23.27
C GLN A 118 7.95 -3.10 -22.86
N ALA A 119 8.13 -2.23 -21.85
CA ALA A 119 9.45 -1.86 -21.35
C ALA A 119 10.19 -3.06 -20.70
N MET A 120 9.46 -3.96 -20.06
CA MET A 120 10.00 -5.18 -19.45
C MET A 120 10.26 -6.30 -20.44
N ALA A 121 9.78 -6.22 -21.69
CA ALA A 121 9.98 -7.26 -22.70
C ALA A 121 11.47 -7.56 -22.95
N THR A 122 12.36 -6.58 -22.74
CA THR A 122 13.82 -6.73 -22.84
C THR A 122 14.51 -7.01 -21.51
N HIS A 123 13.76 -7.10 -20.41
CA HIS A 123 14.26 -7.28 -19.05
C HIS A 123 13.52 -8.44 -18.34
N PRO A 124 13.90 -9.69 -18.62
CA PRO A 124 13.21 -10.88 -18.10
C PRO A 124 13.27 -11.02 -16.57
N ASP A 125 14.16 -10.28 -15.91
CA ASP A 125 14.33 -10.30 -14.45
C ASP A 125 13.33 -9.39 -13.71
N LEU A 126 12.52 -8.61 -14.45
CA LEU A 126 11.55 -7.69 -13.87
C LEU A 126 10.15 -8.32 -13.84
N GLU A 127 9.46 -8.12 -12.72
CA GLU A 127 8.07 -8.52 -12.54
C GLU A 127 7.20 -7.28 -12.28
N TYR A 128 6.08 -7.19 -12.98
CA TYR A 128 5.05 -6.18 -12.70
C TYR A 128 3.97 -6.76 -11.78
N LYS A 129 3.62 -5.99 -10.74
CA LYS A 129 2.46 -6.24 -9.88
C LYS A 129 1.63 -4.97 -9.83
N SER A 130 0.33 -5.07 -10.12
CA SER A 130 -0.58 -3.95 -9.93
C SER A 130 -0.87 -3.74 -8.43
N TRP A 131 -1.34 -2.56 -8.06
CA TRP A 131 -1.78 -2.31 -6.68
C TRP A 131 -2.90 -3.26 -6.24
N LEU A 132 -3.76 -3.66 -7.18
CA LEU A 132 -4.85 -4.60 -6.92
C LEU A 132 -4.32 -6.01 -6.66
N ASP A 133 -3.20 -6.40 -7.29
CA ASP A 133 -2.55 -7.68 -7.04
C ASP A 133 -1.95 -7.78 -5.64
N LEU A 134 -1.46 -6.65 -5.13
CA LEU A 134 -0.86 -6.52 -3.79
C LEU A 134 -1.92 -6.32 -2.70
N ALA A 135 -3.16 -5.93 -3.06
CA ALA A 135 -4.22 -5.58 -2.12
C ALA A 135 -5.18 -6.75 -1.85
N ASP A 136 -4.65 -7.88 -1.36
CA ASP A 136 -5.41 -9.10 -1.03
C ASP A 136 -6.66 -8.82 -0.18
N PHE A 137 -6.49 -8.05 0.89
CA PHE A 137 -7.58 -7.69 1.79
C PHE A 137 -8.69 -6.91 1.07
N TYR A 138 -8.33 -5.93 0.25
CA TYR A 138 -9.28 -5.13 -0.51
C TYR A 138 -10.08 -6.00 -1.50
N ARG A 139 -9.41 -6.90 -2.22
CA ARG A 139 -10.08 -7.85 -3.13
C ARG A 139 -11.07 -8.73 -2.37
N GLY A 140 -10.68 -9.21 -1.18
CA GLY A 140 -11.57 -9.98 -0.30
C GLY A 140 -12.84 -9.21 0.06
N VAL A 141 -12.70 -7.93 0.44
CA VAL A 141 -13.84 -7.06 0.75
C VAL A 141 -14.73 -6.85 -0.48
N VAL A 142 -14.16 -6.49 -1.64
CA VAL A 142 -14.94 -6.30 -2.87
C VAL A 142 -15.71 -7.56 -3.25
N ASN A 143 -15.07 -8.73 -3.18
CA ASN A 143 -15.70 -10.02 -3.49
C ASN A 143 -16.85 -10.36 -2.53
N LEU A 144 -16.68 -10.05 -1.24
CA LEU A 144 -17.75 -10.21 -0.24
C LEU A 144 -18.97 -9.36 -0.59
N TYR A 145 -18.76 -8.07 -0.85
CA TYR A 145 -19.85 -7.15 -1.21
C TYR A 145 -20.52 -7.55 -2.53
N ALA A 146 -19.74 -7.89 -3.57
CA ALA A 146 -20.28 -8.35 -4.85
C ALA A 146 -21.16 -9.60 -4.66
N SER A 147 -20.75 -10.53 -3.79
CA SER A 147 -21.51 -11.73 -3.47
C SER A 147 -22.81 -11.41 -2.74
N ILE A 148 -22.77 -10.49 -1.76
CA ILE A 148 -23.96 -10.01 -1.03
C ILE A 148 -24.94 -9.36 -2.02
N PHE A 149 -24.48 -8.41 -2.83
CA PHE A 149 -25.35 -7.73 -3.80
C PHE A 149 -25.96 -8.70 -4.82
N LYS A 150 -25.19 -9.69 -5.29
CA LYS A 150 -25.69 -10.72 -6.20
C LYS A 150 -26.78 -11.55 -5.53
N LEU A 151 -26.57 -12.00 -4.30
CA LEU A 151 -27.56 -12.76 -3.54
C LEU A 151 -28.84 -11.93 -3.29
N THR A 152 -28.70 -10.68 -2.83
CA THR A 152 -29.82 -9.78 -2.61
C THR A 152 -30.60 -9.53 -3.90
N SER A 153 -29.90 -9.34 -5.03
CA SER A 153 -30.54 -9.15 -6.34
C SER A 153 -31.36 -10.38 -6.76
N ILE A 154 -30.86 -11.60 -6.48
CA ILE A 154 -31.59 -12.84 -6.75
C ILE A 154 -32.85 -12.96 -5.88
N ILE A 155 -32.75 -12.67 -4.59
CA ILE A 155 -33.90 -12.72 -3.66
C ILE A 155 -34.96 -11.70 -4.06
N LEU A 156 -34.58 -10.43 -4.27
CA LEU A 156 -35.50 -9.38 -4.68
C LEU A 156 -36.13 -9.67 -6.04
N GLY A 157 -35.34 -10.14 -7.00
CA GLY A 157 -35.83 -10.57 -8.30
C GLY A 157 -36.87 -11.69 -8.17
N SER A 158 -36.65 -12.65 -7.26
CA SER A 158 -37.58 -13.76 -7.01
C SER A 158 -38.88 -13.28 -6.38
N VAL A 159 -38.81 -12.35 -5.41
CA VAL A 159 -40.00 -11.75 -4.78
C VAL A 159 -40.83 -10.97 -5.79
N VAL A 160 -40.19 -10.15 -6.62
CA VAL A 160 -40.88 -9.39 -7.69
C VAL A 160 -41.52 -10.34 -8.69
N PHE A 161 -40.80 -11.37 -9.12
CA PHE A 161 -41.31 -12.39 -10.04
C PHE A 161 -42.55 -13.08 -9.46
N LEU A 162 -42.49 -13.60 -8.23
CA LEU A 162 -43.61 -14.24 -7.55
C LEU A 162 -44.81 -13.28 -7.36
N SER A 163 -44.56 -12.00 -7.07
CA SER A 163 -45.61 -10.99 -6.90
C SER A 163 -46.37 -10.74 -8.21
N ILE A 164 -45.64 -10.66 -9.33
CA ILE A 164 -46.24 -10.53 -10.66
C ILE A 164 -47.02 -11.80 -11.02
N SER A 165 -46.44 -12.98 -10.83
CA SER A 165 -47.12 -14.26 -11.09
C SER A 165 -48.40 -14.41 -10.29
N ASN A 166 -48.38 -14.04 -9.00
CA ASN A 166 -49.55 -14.08 -8.13
C ASN A 166 -50.66 -13.13 -8.62
N THR A 167 -50.29 -11.90 -8.99
CA THR A 167 -51.23 -10.90 -9.53
C THR A 167 -51.83 -11.34 -10.87
N MET A 168 -51.01 -11.91 -11.77
CA MET A 168 -51.46 -12.45 -13.04
C MET A 168 -52.40 -13.64 -12.86
N SER A 169 -52.11 -14.52 -11.91
CA SER A 169 -52.97 -15.67 -11.60
C SER A 169 -54.36 -15.20 -11.16
N MET A 170 -54.45 -14.22 -10.27
CA MET A 170 -55.73 -13.62 -9.84
C MET A 170 -56.49 -12.99 -11.03
N SER A 171 -55.80 -12.21 -11.87
CA SER A 171 -56.42 -11.57 -13.05
C SER A 171 -56.88 -12.59 -14.11
N ALA A 172 -56.21 -13.74 -14.21
CA ALA A 172 -56.62 -14.81 -15.11
C ALA A 172 -57.86 -15.55 -14.60
N PHE A 173 -58.00 -15.70 -13.27
CA PHE A 173 -59.18 -16.33 -12.67
C PHE A 173 -60.44 -15.46 -12.74
N GLU A 174 -60.34 -14.13 -12.73
CA GLU A 174 -61.49 -13.23 -12.95
C GLU A 174 -62.04 -13.27 -14.39
N ARG A 175 -61.32 -13.89 -15.33
CA ARG A 175 -61.71 -14.01 -16.74
C ARG A 175 -62.42 -15.32 -17.10
N PHE A 176 -62.68 -16.20 -16.13
CA PHE A 176 -63.51 -17.40 -16.28
C PHE A 176 -64.76 -17.27 -15.41
#